data_AF-A0A6B3G8K1-F1
#
_entry.id   AF-A0A6B3G8K1-F1
#
_cell.length_a   1.000
_cell.length_b   1.000
_cell.length_c   1.000
_cell.angle_alpha   90.00
_cell.angle_beta   90.00
_cell.angle_gamma   90.00
#
_symmetry.space_group_name_H-M   'P 1'
#
loop_
_entity.id
_entity.type
_entity.pdbx_description
1 polymer ?
#
loop_
_entity_poly.entity_id
_entity_poly.type
_entity_poly.pdbx_seq_one_letter_code
_entity_poly.pdbx_strand_id
1 'polypeptide(L)'
;ARAGWLRWKDSFPAAPPRPGKGPLALRLVTTEGDGFDLTEMGTKKSLSVHLVHDPVDVPRIATLGPDPLADAFDRDAFAALLAGERRQIKGALRDQSLIAGIGNAYSDEIL
;
A
#
# COMPACT_ATOMS: atom_id res chain seq x y z
N ALA A 1 -5.22 -1.94 -11.70
CA ALA A 1 -5.51 -3.33 -11.28
C ALA A 1 -4.58 -3.66 -10.11
N ARG A 2 -5.12 -4.14 -8.98
CA ARG A 2 -4.31 -4.72 -7.91
C ARG A 2 -3.72 -6.03 -8.46
N ALA A 3 -2.46 -5.99 -8.84
CA ALA A 3 -1.78 -7.16 -9.42
C ALA A 3 -0.67 -7.70 -8.51
N GLY A 4 -0.40 -7.01 -7.41
CA GLY A 4 0.60 -7.38 -6.40
C GLY A 4 0.04 -8.32 -5.35
N TRP A 5 0.75 -9.39 -5.04
CA TRP A 5 0.41 -10.33 -3.96
C TRP A 5 1.65 -10.62 -3.11
N LEU A 6 1.46 -10.63 -1.79
CA LEU A 6 2.40 -11.22 -0.85
C LEU A 6 1.93 -12.61 -0.49
N ARG A 7 2.81 -13.61 -0.57
CA ARG A 7 2.54 -14.97 -0.11
C ARG A 7 3.62 -15.44 0.86
N TRP A 8 3.22 -15.66 2.10
CA TRP A 8 4.04 -16.30 3.12
C TRP A 8 4.29 -17.77 2.79
N LYS A 9 5.46 -18.29 3.17
CA LYS A 9 5.82 -19.70 3.10
C LYS A 9 6.72 -20.07 4.28
N ASP A 10 6.47 -21.24 4.85
CA ASP A 10 7.24 -21.77 5.97
C ASP A 10 8.61 -22.34 5.55
N SER A 11 8.81 -22.54 4.25
CA SER A 11 10.11 -22.96 3.70
C SER A 11 10.26 -22.58 2.23
N PHE A 12 11.51 -22.45 1.82
CA PHE A 12 11.89 -22.23 0.42
C PHE A 12 12.87 -23.30 -0.07
N PRO A 13 12.84 -23.64 -1.38
CA PRO A 13 13.91 -24.44 -1.97
C PRO A 13 15.27 -23.76 -1.78
N ALA A 14 16.31 -24.54 -1.47
CA ALA A 14 17.68 -24.02 -1.33
C ALA A 14 18.20 -23.36 -2.62
N ALA A 15 17.74 -23.84 -3.79
CA ALA A 15 18.08 -23.23 -5.06
C ALA A 15 17.35 -21.89 -5.25
N PRO A 16 18.04 -20.82 -5.68
CA PRO A 16 17.40 -19.53 -5.92
C PRO A 16 16.39 -19.60 -7.08
N PRO A 17 15.38 -18.73 -7.09
CA PRO A 17 14.43 -18.66 -8.19
C PRO A 17 15.16 -18.32 -9.49
N ARG A 18 14.78 -19.01 -10.58
CA ARG A 18 15.35 -18.73 -11.91
C ARG A 18 14.87 -17.35 -12.40
N PRO A 19 15.77 -16.48 -12.89
CA PRO A 19 15.37 -15.25 -13.57
C PRO A 19 14.48 -15.54 -14.78
N GLY A 20 13.48 -14.72 -15.03
CA GLY A 20 12.60 -14.89 -16.19
C GLY A 20 11.39 -13.95 -16.18
N LYS A 21 10.49 -14.12 -17.16
CA LYS A 21 9.25 -13.33 -17.31
C LYS A 21 8.13 -13.75 -16.34
N GLY A 22 8.49 -14.44 -15.26
CA GLY A 22 7.56 -14.87 -14.22
C GLY A 22 7.03 -13.68 -13.42
N PRO A 23 5.99 -13.89 -12.62
CA PRO A 23 5.39 -12.81 -11.83
C PRO A 23 6.19 -12.50 -10.56
N LEU A 24 7.20 -13.29 -10.19
CA LEU A 24 8.00 -13.07 -9.01
C LEU A 24 8.80 -11.77 -9.14
N ALA A 25 8.51 -10.81 -8.26
CA ALA A 25 9.19 -9.53 -8.20
C ALA A 25 10.29 -9.52 -7.13
N LEU A 26 10.02 -10.12 -5.97
CA LEU A 26 11.00 -10.25 -4.88
C LEU A 26 10.70 -11.50 -4.06
N ARG A 27 11.76 -12.14 -3.57
CA ARG A 27 11.69 -13.16 -2.52
C ARG A 27 12.52 -12.69 -1.33
N LEU A 28 11.93 -12.73 -0.15
CA LEU A 28 12.63 -12.59 1.11
C LEU A 28 12.63 -13.95 1.80
N VAL A 29 13.82 -14.42 2.18
CA VAL A 29 14.01 -15.63 2.98
C VAL A 29 14.74 -15.20 4.25
N THR A 30 14.20 -15.56 5.40
CA THR A 30 14.85 -15.31 6.69
C THR A 30 16.00 -16.30 6.89
N THR A 31 16.79 -16.09 7.94
CA THR A 31 17.82 -17.05 8.36
C THR A 31 17.25 -18.37 8.87
N GLU A 32 15.96 -18.42 9.23
CA GLU A 32 15.25 -19.62 9.68
C GLU A 32 14.69 -20.45 8.50
N GLY A 33 14.73 -19.89 7.29
CA GLY A 33 14.34 -20.55 6.05
C GLY A 33 12.89 -20.31 5.61
N ASP A 34 12.08 -19.63 6.42
CA ASP A 34 10.75 -19.12 6.09
C ASP A 34 10.83 -17.73 5.43
N GLY A 35 9.67 -17.12 5.11
CA GLY A 35 9.60 -15.78 4.52
C GLY A 35 8.47 -15.62 3.51
N PHE A 36 8.65 -14.78 2.49
CA PHE A 36 7.58 -14.47 1.54
C PHE A 36 8.05 -14.19 0.10
N ASP A 37 7.14 -14.50 -0.84
CA ASP A 37 7.22 -14.06 -2.23
C ASP A 37 6.33 -12.83 -2.44
N LEU A 38 6.88 -11.78 -3.05
CA LEU A 38 6.13 -10.70 -3.68
C LEU A 38 6.01 -10.98 -5.17
N THR A 39 4.78 -11.05 -5.66
CA THR A 39 4.50 -11.28 -7.07
C THR A 39 3.68 -10.13 -7.65
N GLU A 40 3.91 -9.81 -8.92
CA GLU A 40 3.10 -8.84 -9.66
C GLU A 40 2.66 -9.44 -11.00
N MET A 41 1.36 -9.67 -11.19
CA MET A 41 0.80 -10.32 -12.40
C MET A 41 0.54 -9.34 -13.56
N GLY A 42 0.61 -8.03 -13.32
CA GLY A 42 0.28 -7.00 -14.30
C GLY A 42 1.34 -6.86 -15.40
N THR A 43 0.92 -6.47 -16.61
CA THR A 43 1.83 -6.10 -17.70
C THR A 43 2.53 -4.77 -17.43
N LYS A 44 1.82 -3.83 -16.81
CA LYS A 44 2.39 -2.61 -16.22
C LYS A 44 2.74 -2.90 -14.76
N LYS A 45 4.04 -2.84 -14.44
CA LYS A 45 4.55 -3.01 -13.09
C LYS A 45 4.52 -1.69 -12.33
N SER A 46 4.07 -1.71 -11.08
CA SER A 46 4.09 -0.56 -10.17
C SER A 46 4.37 -0.95 -8.72
N LEU A 47 4.72 -2.21 -8.45
CA LEU A 47 5.22 -2.61 -7.14
C LEU A 47 6.52 -1.87 -6.82
N SER A 48 6.66 -1.43 -5.57
CA SER A 48 7.89 -0.85 -5.04
C SER A 48 8.20 -1.47 -3.69
N VAL A 49 9.48 -1.70 -3.41
CA VAL A 49 9.98 -2.25 -2.15
C VAL A 49 11.03 -1.29 -1.61
N HIS A 50 10.91 -0.93 -0.35
CA HIS A 50 11.83 -0.04 0.36
C HIS A 50 12.36 -0.76 1.60
N LEU A 51 13.67 -0.70 1.83
CA LEU A 51 14.30 -1.13 3.08
C LEU A 51 14.86 0.13 3.75
N VAL A 52 14.24 0.54 4.85
CA VAL A 52 14.50 1.79 5.57
C VAL A 52 14.53 1.52 7.07
N HIS A 53 15.14 2.42 7.85
CA HIS A 53 15.14 2.32 9.31
C HIS A 53 13.81 2.80 9.91
N ASP A 54 13.21 3.83 9.32
CA ASP A 54 11.89 4.35 9.71
C ASP A 54 10.96 4.40 8.47
N PRO A 55 9.72 3.91 8.54
CA PRO A 55 8.75 4.05 7.44
C PRO A 55 8.58 5.48 6.92
N VAL A 56 8.74 6.51 7.76
CA VAL A 56 8.62 7.92 7.33
C VAL A 56 9.76 8.35 6.40
N ASP A 57 10.86 7.58 6.31
CA ASP A 57 11.92 7.82 5.33
C ASP A 57 11.45 7.55 3.89
N VAL A 58 10.33 6.85 3.71
CA VAL A 58 9.71 6.65 2.40
C VAL A 58 8.85 7.87 2.07
N PRO A 59 9.18 8.69 1.04
CA PRO A 59 8.48 9.95 0.78
C PRO A 59 6.96 9.79 0.61
N ARG A 60 6.51 8.67 0.04
CA ARG A 60 5.07 8.38 -0.14
C ARG A 60 4.34 8.05 1.16
N ILE A 61 5.05 7.57 2.19
CA ILE A 61 4.50 7.30 3.52
C ILE A 61 4.49 8.59 4.33
N ALA A 62 5.57 9.37 4.27
CA ALA A 62 5.72 10.64 4.97
C ALA A 62 4.61 11.66 4.69
N THR A 63 4.03 11.61 3.49
CA THR A 63 2.99 12.56 3.04
C THR A 63 1.58 12.03 3.18
N LEU A 64 1.38 10.87 3.83
CA LEU A 64 0.04 10.33 4.03
C LEU A 64 -0.75 11.21 5.02
N GLY A 65 -2.03 11.40 4.70
CA GLY A 65 -3.00 11.96 5.64
C GLY A 65 -3.31 10.98 6.78
N PRO A 66 -4.18 11.38 7.72
CA PRO A 66 -4.60 10.51 8.82
C PRO A 66 -5.23 9.19 8.33
N ASP A 67 -5.06 8.16 9.15
CA ASP A 67 -5.77 6.88 9.01
C ASP A 67 -7.25 7.08 9.40
N PRO A 68 -8.21 6.82 8.51
CA PRO A 68 -9.63 6.99 8.80
C PRO A 68 -10.19 6.01 9.84
N LEU A 69 -9.42 4.97 10.21
CA LEU A 69 -9.78 4.02 11.26
C LEU A 69 -9.10 4.30 12.60
N ALA A 70 -8.26 5.34 12.69
CA ALA A 70 -7.66 5.73 13.95
C ALA A 70 -8.71 6.32 14.90
N ASP A 71 -8.57 6.07 16.21
CA ASP A 71 -9.51 6.54 17.23
C ASP A 71 -9.70 8.07 17.23
N ALA A 72 -8.65 8.81 16.85
CA ALA A 72 -8.67 10.27 16.77
C ALA A 72 -9.35 10.81 15.49
N PHE A 73 -9.66 9.95 14.52
CA PHE A 73 -10.34 10.33 13.29
C PHE A 73 -11.86 10.26 13.48
N ASP A 74 -12.39 11.25 14.19
CA ASP A 74 -13.82 11.38 14.41
C ASP A 74 -14.50 12.30 13.39
N ARG A 75 -15.81 12.54 13.60
CA ARG A 75 -16.62 13.39 12.71
C ARG A 75 -16.10 14.83 12.65
N ASP A 76 -15.63 15.37 13.77
CA ASP A 76 -15.19 16.76 13.85
C ASP A 76 -13.83 16.93 13.17
N ALA A 77 -12.92 15.96 13.35
CA ALA A 77 -11.67 15.88 12.61
C ALA A 77 -11.91 15.78 11.10
N PHE A 78 -12.86 14.94 10.66
CA PHE A 78 -13.26 14.83 9.26
C PHE A 78 -13.82 16.15 8.71
N ALA A 79 -14.72 16.80 9.45
CA ALA A 79 -15.30 18.08 9.05
C ALA A 79 -14.23 19.18 8.95
N ALA A 80 -13.29 19.23 9.89
CA ALA A 80 -12.19 20.18 9.87
C ALA A 80 -11.28 20.00 8.65
N LEU A 81 -10.96 18.74 8.28
CA LEU A 81 -10.18 18.44 7.08
C LEU A 81 -10.85 18.92 5.79
N LEU A 82 -12.19 18.86 5.72
CA LEU A 82 -12.95 19.26 4.54
C LEU A 82 -13.33 20.75 4.51
N ALA A 83 -13.21 21.49 5.60
CA ALA A 83 -13.70 22.86 5.73
C ALA A 83 -13.14 23.84 4.66
N GLY A 84 -11.92 23.59 4.17
CA GLY A 84 -11.28 24.41 3.13
C GLY A 84 -11.28 23.78 1.73
N GLU A 85 -11.86 22.59 1.58
CA GLU A 85 -11.76 21.83 0.34
C GLU A 85 -12.76 22.32 -0.72
N ARG A 86 -12.28 22.55 -1.93
CA ARG A 86 -13.09 23.08 -3.05
C ARG A 86 -13.27 22.08 -4.18
N ARG A 87 -12.52 20.96 -4.14
CA ARG A 87 -12.64 19.85 -5.09
C ARG A 87 -13.95 19.10 -4.86
N GLN A 88 -14.34 18.28 -5.85
CA GLN A 88 -15.42 17.32 -5.66
C GLN A 88 -15.08 16.33 -4.55
N ILE A 89 -16.06 15.98 -3.72
CA ILE A 89 -15.87 15.12 -2.54
C ILE A 89 -15.19 13.79 -2.87
N LYS A 90 -15.56 13.14 -3.99
CA LYS A 90 -14.91 11.92 -4.48
C LYS A 90 -13.41 12.10 -4.76
N GLY A 91 -13.04 13.27 -5.29
CA GLY A 91 -11.64 13.62 -5.54
C GLY A 91 -10.87 13.85 -4.25
N ALA A 92 -11.48 14.55 -3.29
CA ALA A 92 -10.91 14.77 -1.97
C ALA A 92 -10.71 13.46 -1.20
N LEU A 93 -11.71 12.58 -1.16
CA LEU A 93 -11.63 11.29 -0.49
C LEU A 93 -10.53 10.37 -1.06
N ARG A 94 -10.18 10.50 -2.34
CA ARG A 94 -9.12 9.69 -2.96
C ARG A 94 -7.72 10.26 -2.78
N ASP A 95 -7.59 11.48 -2.26
CA ASP A 95 -6.32 12.13 -2.00
C ASP A 95 -5.66 11.52 -0.77
N GLN A 96 -4.59 10.75 -0.99
CA GLN A 96 -3.87 10.05 0.09
C GLN A 96 -3.20 11.01 1.09
N SER A 97 -2.99 12.28 0.73
CA SER A 97 -2.46 13.30 1.65
C SER A 97 -3.53 13.92 2.53
N LEU A 98 -4.80 13.83 2.13
CA LEU A 98 -5.93 14.32 2.92
C LEU A 98 -6.46 13.23 3.85
N ILE A 99 -6.69 12.02 3.33
CA ILE A 99 -7.11 10.84 4.09
C ILE A 99 -6.45 9.62 3.45
N ALA A 100 -5.66 8.87 4.23
CA ALA A 100 -4.97 7.70 3.71
C ALA A 100 -5.93 6.51 3.53
N GLY A 101 -5.63 5.63 2.56
CA GLY A 101 -6.28 4.32 2.45
C GLY A 101 -7.61 4.29 1.67
N ILE A 102 -8.26 5.43 1.43
CA ILE A 102 -9.48 5.48 0.60
C ILE A 102 -9.10 5.48 -0.90
N GLY A 103 -9.34 4.34 -1.55
CA GLY A 103 -9.13 4.15 -2.98
C GLY A 103 -10.41 4.31 -3.80
N ASN A 104 -10.31 4.16 -5.13
CA ASN A 104 -11.45 4.36 -6.04
C ASN A 104 -12.67 3.47 -5.72
N ALA A 105 -12.46 2.22 -5.31
CA ALA A 105 -13.59 1.34 -4.97
C ALA A 105 -14.33 1.85 -3.72
N TYR A 106 -13.59 2.13 -2.64
CA TYR A 106 -14.21 2.61 -1.41
C TYR A 106 -14.83 4.00 -1.55
N SER A 107 -14.24 4.90 -2.34
CA SER A 107 -14.87 6.20 -2.59
C SER A 107 -16.21 6.10 -3.30
N ASP A 108 -16.43 5.02 -4.07
CA ASP A 108 -17.67 4.78 -4.81
C ASP A 108 -18.72 4.08 -3.94
N GLU A 109 -18.30 3.32 -2.92
CA GLU A 109 -19.20 2.71 -1.94
C GLU A 109 -19.61 3.68 -0.82
N ILE A 110 -18.77 4.68 -0.53
CA ILE A 110 -19.06 5.71 0.48
C ILE A 110 -20.10 6.73 0.00
N LEU A 111 -20.14 7.03 -1.31
CA LEU A 111 -20.93 8.10 -1.93
C LEU A 111 -22.09 7.54 -2.76
#